data_AF-A0A8H3B614-F1
#
_entry.id   AF-A0A8H3B614-F1
#
_cell.length_a   1.000
_cell.length_b   1.000
_cell.length_c   1.000
_cell.angle_alpha   90.00
_cell.angle_beta   90.00
_cell.angle_gamma   90.00
#
_symmetry.space_group_name_H-M   'P 1'
#
loop_
_entity.id
_entity.type
_entity.pdbx_description
1 polymer ?
#
loop_
_entity_poly.entity_id
_entity_poly.type
_entity_poly.pdbx_seq_one_letter_code
_entity_poly.pdbx_strand_id
1 'polypeptide(L)'
;MDTTFLHTHLEDSQTQLNDIKLSTTDDLSVDITYETADSWSKMSLSHFQVGDYTAALDARQKAVEIYRLLTARQPELFEANLARELLGLSKDLAGVGRMEEAYSASEESRIIYMHIVGSSIDYSRLHKATGPCKSMRAKSKVRYSLYLLGIVWDLMELPK
;
A
#
# COMPACT_ATOMS: atom_id res chain seq x y z
N MET A 1 53.99 -6.16 -29.31
CA MET A 1 52.94 -5.21 -28.91
C MET A 1 51.66 -6.03 -28.83
N ASP A 2 51.27 -6.42 -27.62
CA ASP A 2 50.22 -7.41 -27.38
C ASP A 2 48.83 -6.83 -27.63
N THR A 3 48.18 -7.33 -28.68
CA THR A 3 46.83 -6.95 -29.10
C THR A 3 45.75 -7.45 -28.14
N THR A 4 46.07 -8.42 -27.28
CA THR A 4 45.20 -8.97 -26.22
C THR A 4 44.95 -7.97 -25.09
N PHE A 5 45.91 -7.10 -24.76
CA PHE A 5 45.74 -6.11 -23.69
C PHE A 5 44.73 -5.00 -24.04
N LEU A 6 44.63 -4.65 -25.33
CA LEU A 6 43.68 -3.63 -25.79
C LEU A 6 42.25 -4.18 -25.91
N HIS A 7 42.09 -5.48 -26.21
CA HIS A 7 40.77 -6.09 -26.35
C HIS A 7 40.05 -6.23 -25.00
N THR A 8 40.78 -6.59 -23.94
CA THR A 8 40.21 -6.73 -22.58
C THR A 8 39.79 -5.40 -21.98
N HIS A 9 40.58 -4.33 -22.14
CA HIS A 9 40.21 -2.99 -21.66
C HIS A 9 38.99 -2.39 -22.37
N LEU A 10 38.75 -2.74 -23.64
CA LEU A 10 37.59 -2.27 -24.39
C LEU A 10 36.30 -2.96 -23.91
N GLU A 11 36.36 -4.26 -23.62
CA GLU A 11 35.25 -5.04 -23.06
C GLU A 11 34.90 -4.61 -21.63
N ASP A 12 35.90 -4.34 -20.78
CA ASP A 12 35.70 -3.79 -19.43
C ASP A 12 35.04 -2.40 -19.49
N SER A 13 35.46 -1.55 -20.43
CA SER A 13 34.87 -0.22 -20.63
C SER A 13 33.42 -0.28 -21.13
N GLN A 14 33.10 -1.24 -22.02
CA GLN A 14 31.75 -1.45 -22.52
C GLN A 14 30.81 -2.04 -21.45
N THR A 15 31.34 -2.90 -20.58
CA THR A 15 30.59 -3.46 -19.44
C THR A 15 30.24 -2.36 -18.44
N GLN A 16 31.20 -1.53 -18.04
CA GLN A 16 30.95 -0.39 -17.15
C GLN A 16 29.94 0.62 -17.73
N LEU A 17 30.00 0.89 -19.03
CA LEU A 17 29.05 1.77 -19.70
C LEU A 17 27.62 1.20 -19.72
N ASN A 18 27.47 -0.12 -19.91
CA ASN A 18 26.17 -0.77 -19.86
C ASN A 18 25.58 -0.76 -18.45
N ASP A 19 26.40 -0.97 -17.42
CA ASP A 19 25.96 -0.94 -16.02
C ASP A 19 25.49 0.46 -15.60
N ILE A 20 26.22 1.52 -15.98
CA ILE A 20 25.83 2.92 -15.74
C ILE A 20 24.56 3.29 -16.51
N LYS A 21 24.44 2.82 -17.75
CA LYS A 21 23.25 3.11 -18.57
C LYS A 21 22.01 2.44 -17.99
N LEU A 22 22.14 1.21 -17.49
CA LEU A 22 21.05 0.47 -16.87
C LEU A 22 20.61 1.14 -15.55
N SER A 23 21.54 1.57 -14.70
CA SER A 23 21.21 2.28 -13.44
C SER A 23 20.53 3.63 -13.70
N THR A 24 21.01 4.40 -14.67
CA THR A 24 20.46 5.74 -14.98
C THR A 24 19.07 5.65 -15.62
N THR A 25 18.80 4.62 -16.42
CA THR A 25 17.46 4.41 -17.01
C THR A 25 16.43 3.96 -15.99
N ASP A 26 16.83 3.13 -15.02
CA ASP A 26 15.93 2.65 -13.99
C ASP A 26 15.55 3.77 -13.02
N ASP A 27 16.51 4.58 -12.56
CA ASP A 27 16.27 5.70 -11.65
C ASP A 27 15.34 6.76 -12.26
N LEU A 28 15.59 7.18 -13.52
CA LEU A 28 14.74 8.17 -14.19
C LEU A 28 13.32 7.63 -14.45
N SER A 29 13.18 6.31 -14.67
CA SER A 29 11.86 5.68 -14.85
C SER A 29 11.06 5.57 -13.55
N VAL A 30 11.75 5.38 -12.41
CA VAL A 30 11.16 5.35 -11.08
C VAL A 30 10.66 6.74 -10.69
N ASP A 31 11.43 7.79 -10.96
CA ASP A 31 11.01 9.18 -10.66
C ASP A 31 9.75 9.58 -11.44
N ILE A 32 9.71 9.33 -12.76
CA ILE A 32 8.53 9.64 -13.58
C ILE A 32 7.29 8.86 -13.09
N THR A 33 7.46 7.60 -12.72
CA THR A 33 6.35 6.78 -12.20
C THR A 33 5.92 7.20 -10.80
N TYR A 34 6.84 7.67 -9.95
CA TYR A 34 6.51 8.25 -8.65
C TYR A 34 5.73 9.56 -8.78
N GLU A 35 6.19 10.49 -9.62
CA GLU A 35 5.53 11.79 -9.83
C GLU A 35 4.09 11.61 -10.35
N THR A 36 3.88 10.67 -11.28
CA THR A 36 2.55 10.35 -11.78
C THR A 36 1.65 9.77 -10.68
N ALA A 37 2.15 8.87 -9.83
CA ALA A 37 1.39 8.32 -8.71
C ALA A 37 0.99 9.40 -7.67
N ASP A 38 1.91 10.30 -7.34
CA ASP A 38 1.68 11.40 -6.40
C ASP A 38 0.63 12.38 -6.95
N SER A 39 0.68 12.67 -8.25
CA SER A 39 -0.34 13.47 -8.95
C SER A 39 -1.73 12.83 -8.85
N TRP A 40 -1.85 11.52 -9.11
CA TRP A 40 -3.11 10.80 -8.96
C TRP A 40 -3.64 10.82 -7.52
N SER A 41 -2.75 10.68 -6.53
CA SER A 41 -3.13 10.76 -5.11
C SER A 41 -3.71 12.14 -4.74
N LYS A 42 -3.08 13.21 -5.24
CA LYS A 42 -3.54 14.59 -5.06
C LYS A 42 -4.87 14.84 -5.76
N MET A 43 -5.05 14.34 -6.99
CA MET A 43 -6.33 14.41 -7.70
C MET A 43 -7.44 13.70 -6.93
N SER A 44 -7.18 12.50 -6.40
CA SER A 44 -8.13 11.76 -5.56
C SER A 44 -8.55 12.59 -4.34
N LEU A 45 -7.60 13.20 -3.64
CA LEU A 45 -7.90 14.05 -2.49
C LEU A 45 -8.80 15.23 -2.86
N SER A 46 -8.58 15.85 -4.01
CA SER A 46 -9.42 16.94 -4.52
C SER A 46 -10.85 16.46 -4.80
N HIS A 47 -11.01 15.33 -5.50
CA HIS A 47 -12.34 14.75 -5.77
C HIS A 47 -13.08 14.38 -4.47
N PHE A 48 -12.37 13.83 -3.49
CA PHE A 48 -12.93 13.50 -2.18
C PHE A 48 -13.45 14.75 -1.47
N GLN A 49 -12.71 15.86 -1.51
CA GLN A 49 -13.12 17.14 -0.88
C GLN A 49 -14.36 17.75 -1.54
N VAL A 50 -14.54 17.54 -2.85
CA VAL A 50 -15.73 18.00 -3.60
C VAL A 50 -16.92 17.04 -3.41
N GLY A 51 -16.72 15.90 -2.76
CA GLY A 51 -17.75 14.88 -2.52
C GLY A 51 -17.95 13.90 -3.68
N ASP A 52 -17.08 13.94 -4.70
CA ASP A 52 -17.08 12.97 -5.79
C ASP A 52 -16.23 11.75 -5.38
N TYR A 53 -16.82 10.90 -4.55
CA TYR A 53 -16.15 9.71 -4.03
C TYR A 53 -15.85 8.67 -5.14
N THR A 54 -16.59 8.68 -6.25
CA THR A 54 -16.34 7.81 -7.40
C THR A 54 -15.08 8.18 -8.15
N ALA A 55 -14.89 9.46 -8.48
CA ALA A 55 -13.67 9.92 -9.12
C ALA A 55 -12.47 9.85 -8.16
N ALA A 56 -12.69 10.09 -6.86
CA ALA A 56 -11.67 9.92 -5.84
C ALA A 56 -11.14 8.48 -5.78
N LEU A 57 -12.05 7.51 -5.81
CA LEU A 57 -11.74 6.09 -5.82
C LEU A 57 -10.93 5.70 -7.05
N ASP A 58 -11.40 6.07 -8.25
CA ASP A 58 -10.71 5.75 -9.51
C ASP A 58 -9.29 6.33 -9.56
N ALA A 59 -9.12 7.57 -9.13
CA ALA A 59 -7.81 8.21 -9.06
C ALA A 59 -6.88 7.51 -8.05
N ARG A 60 -7.41 7.10 -6.90
CA ARG A 60 -6.61 6.41 -5.89
C ARG A 60 -6.27 4.97 -6.26
N GLN A 61 -7.15 4.27 -6.97
CA GLN A 61 -6.88 2.93 -7.51
C GLN A 61 -5.65 2.97 -8.43
N LYS A 62 -5.57 3.96 -9.33
CA LYS A 62 -4.40 4.18 -10.21
C LYS A 62 -3.14 4.47 -9.43
N ALA A 63 -3.21 5.31 -8.39
CA ALA A 63 -2.06 5.57 -7.53
C ALA A 63 -1.55 4.30 -6.85
N VAL A 64 -2.45 3.47 -6.28
CA VAL A 64 -2.11 2.20 -5.63
C VAL A 64 -1.45 1.23 -6.62
N GLU A 65 -1.96 1.10 -7.84
CA GLU A 65 -1.36 0.24 -8.87
C GLU A 65 0.08 0.64 -9.18
N ILE A 66 0.34 1.94 -9.34
CA ILE A 66 1.69 2.44 -9.59
C ILE A 66 2.60 2.20 -8.37
N TYR A 67 2.13 2.49 -7.15
CA TYR A 67 2.92 2.22 -5.95
C TYR A 67 3.20 0.73 -5.73
N ARG A 68 2.33 -0.18 -6.17
CA ARG A 68 2.62 -1.63 -6.16
C ARG A 68 3.76 -1.98 -7.12
N LEU A 69 3.77 -1.40 -8.33
CA LEU A 69 4.86 -1.57 -9.28
C LEU A 69 6.19 -1.00 -8.75
N LEU A 70 6.15 0.16 -8.11
CA LEU A 70 7.30 0.77 -7.46
C LEU A 70 7.83 -0.06 -6.30
N THR A 71 6.94 -0.58 -5.45
CA THR A 71 7.29 -1.45 -4.31
C THR A 71 7.92 -2.76 -4.78
N ALA A 72 7.49 -3.31 -5.91
CA ALA A 72 8.11 -4.51 -6.48
C ALA A 72 9.57 -4.29 -6.92
N ARG A 73 9.95 -3.06 -7.26
CA ARG A 73 11.32 -2.69 -7.64
C ARG A 73 12.16 -2.30 -6.43
N GLN A 74 11.62 -1.44 -5.56
CA GLN A 74 12.32 -0.87 -4.41
C GLN A 74 11.39 -0.88 -3.18
N PRO A 75 11.21 -2.05 -2.54
CA PRO A 75 10.27 -2.19 -1.43
C PRO A 75 10.61 -1.26 -0.26
N GLU A 76 11.89 -1.13 0.07
CA GLU A 76 12.36 -0.32 1.20
C GLU A 76 11.98 1.16 1.11
N LEU A 77 11.85 1.72 -0.11
CA LEU A 77 11.51 3.14 -0.30
C LEU A 77 10.01 3.37 -0.43
N PHE A 78 9.26 2.44 -1.02
CA PHE A 78 7.88 2.69 -1.43
C PHE A 78 6.82 1.94 -0.61
N GLU A 79 7.18 0.98 0.24
CA GLU A 79 6.22 0.25 1.10
C GLU A 79 5.39 1.21 1.98
N ALA A 80 6.01 2.24 2.57
CA ALA A 80 5.31 3.22 3.40
C ALA A 80 4.31 4.06 2.60
N ASN A 81 4.65 4.38 1.35
CA ASN A 81 3.80 5.15 0.44
C ASN A 81 2.62 4.31 -0.04
N LEU A 82 2.85 3.03 -0.37
CA LEU A 82 1.78 2.08 -0.70
C LEU A 82 0.78 1.92 0.45
N ALA A 83 1.27 1.76 1.69
CA ALA A 83 0.42 1.66 2.86
C ALA A 83 -0.44 2.93 3.07
N ARG A 84 0.12 4.11 2.81
CA ARG A 84 -0.61 5.39 2.88
C ARG A 84 -1.72 5.48 1.83
N GLU A 85 -1.44 5.10 0.59
CA GLU A 85 -2.46 5.10 -0.47
C GLU A 85 -3.58 4.09 -0.19
N LEU A 86 -3.27 2.92 0.36
CA LEU A 86 -4.28 1.94 0.78
C LEU A 86 -5.22 2.48 1.88
N LEU A 87 -4.72 3.29 2.81
CA LEU A 87 -5.57 3.99 3.77
C LEU A 87 -6.45 5.05 3.11
N GLY A 88 -5.92 5.76 2.13
CA GLY A 88 -6.71 6.68 1.31
C GLY A 88 -7.82 5.92 0.57
N LEU A 89 -7.48 4.78 -0.04
CA LEU A 89 -8.42 3.94 -0.78
C LEU A 89 -9.54 3.45 0.13
N SER A 90 -9.21 3.05 1.36
CA SER A 90 -10.17 2.70 2.39
C SER A 90 -11.17 3.83 2.69
N LYS A 91 -10.69 5.07 2.78
CA LYS A 91 -11.57 6.24 2.99
C LYS A 91 -12.49 6.49 1.80
N ASP A 92 -11.97 6.40 0.58
CA ASP A 92 -12.75 6.61 -0.63
C ASP A 92 -13.82 5.51 -0.79
N LEU A 93 -13.45 4.25 -0.52
CA LEU A 93 -14.37 3.11 -0.48
C LEU A 93 -15.47 3.27 0.58
N ALA A 94 -15.13 3.79 1.76
CA ALA A 94 -16.12 4.12 2.77
C ALA A 94 -17.06 5.25 2.31
N GLY A 95 -16.54 6.24 1.59
CA GLY A 95 -17.33 7.34 1.01
C GLY A 95 -18.39 6.87 0.00
N VAL A 96 -18.08 5.84 -0.80
CA VAL A 96 -19.05 5.21 -1.72
C VAL A 96 -19.91 4.10 -1.07
N GLY A 97 -19.78 3.85 0.24
CA GLY A 97 -20.56 2.85 0.98
C GLY A 97 -20.05 1.41 0.92
N ARG A 98 -18.87 1.17 0.32
CA ARG A 98 -18.25 -0.17 0.17
C ARG A 98 -17.40 -0.53 1.41
N MET A 99 -18.06 -0.73 2.55
CA MET A 99 -17.40 -0.87 3.85
C MET A 99 -16.53 -2.12 4.02
N GLU A 100 -16.92 -3.24 3.41
CA GLU A 100 -16.14 -4.49 3.49
C GLU A 100 -14.78 -4.35 2.78
N GLU A 101 -14.79 -3.75 1.60
CA GLU A 101 -13.59 -3.50 0.82
C GLU A 101 -12.72 -2.42 1.47
N ALA A 102 -13.34 -1.40 2.07
CA ALA A 102 -12.64 -0.41 2.87
C ALA A 102 -11.88 -1.06 4.03
N TYR A 103 -12.49 -2.02 4.73
CA TYR A 103 -11.83 -2.77 5.80
C TYR A 103 -10.65 -3.59 5.26
N SER A 104 -10.85 -4.30 4.15
CA SER A 104 -9.77 -5.08 3.51
C SER A 104 -8.56 -4.21 3.16
N ALA A 105 -8.78 -3.03 2.57
CA ALA A 105 -7.71 -2.10 2.22
C ALA A 105 -6.98 -1.54 3.45
N SER A 106 -7.72 -1.21 4.51
CA SER A 106 -7.14 -0.79 5.79
C SER A 106 -6.31 -1.90 6.45
N GLU A 107 -6.76 -3.15 6.37
CA GLU A 107 -6.06 -4.29 6.94
C GLU A 107 -4.77 -4.60 6.17
N GLU A 108 -4.77 -4.50 4.85
CA GLU A 108 -3.56 -4.62 4.03
C GLU A 108 -2.52 -3.55 4.40
N SER A 109 -2.96 -2.29 4.51
CA SER A 109 -2.09 -1.19 4.96
C SER A 109 -1.50 -1.45 6.35
N ARG A 110 -2.32 -1.95 7.29
CA ARG A 110 -1.88 -2.29 8.64
C ARG A 110 -0.79 -3.36 8.62
N ILE A 111 -0.94 -4.38 7.77
CA ILE A 111 0.06 -5.44 7.61
C ILE A 111 1.38 -4.86 7.09
N ILE A 112 1.34 -3.98 6.09
CA ILE A 112 2.55 -3.32 5.55
C ILE A 112 3.22 -2.46 6.63
N TYR A 113 2.47 -1.62 7.35
CA TYR A 113 3.05 -0.85 8.44
C TYR A 113 3.63 -1.74 9.55
N MET A 114 2.99 -2.85 9.89
CA MET A 114 3.56 -3.82 10.84
C MET A 114 4.82 -4.50 10.30
N HIS A 115 4.91 -4.74 8.99
CA HIS A 115 6.12 -5.26 8.37
C HIS A 115 7.27 -4.26 8.50
N ILE A 116 7.05 -2.99 8.14
CA ILE A 116 8.05 -1.91 8.27
C ILE A 116 8.49 -1.74 9.73
N VAL A 117 7.53 -1.74 10.66
CA VAL A 117 7.81 -1.59 12.10
C VAL A 117 8.45 -2.85 12.68
N GLY A 118 8.09 -4.04 12.22
CA GLY A 118 8.66 -5.31 12.69
C GLY A 118 10.05 -5.61 12.14
N SER A 119 10.34 -5.12 10.93
CA SER A 119 11.70 -5.10 10.39
C SER A 119 12.59 -4.11 11.13
N SER A 120 12.03 -3.03 11.71
CA SER A 120 12.79 -2.07 12.53
C SER A 120 12.81 -2.37 14.04
N ILE A 121 11.84 -3.13 14.55
CA ILE A 121 11.71 -3.49 15.97
C ILE A 121 11.52 -5.00 16.07
N ASP A 122 12.53 -5.69 16.61
CA ASP A 122 12.48 -7.11 16.96
C ASP A 122 11.39 -7.38 18.01
N TYR A 123 10.18 -7.68 17.55
CA TYR A 123 9.01 -7.97 18.38
C TYR A 123 9.19 -9.19 19.28
N SER A 124 10.19 -10.04 19.04
CA SER A 124 10.48 -11.20 19.90
C SER A 124 10.92 -10.79 21.32
N ARG A 125 11.43 -9.56 21.49
CA ARG A 125 11.68 -8.94 22.80
C ARG A 125 10.42 -8.39 23.47
N LEU A 126 9.44 -7.90 22.71
CA LEU A 126 8.22 -7.28 23.25
C LEU A 126 7.13 -8.31 23.61
N HIS A 127 7.03 -9.42 22.88
CA HIS A 127 6.02 -10.46 23.13
C HIS A 127 6.21 -11.20 24.47
N LYS A 128 7.39 -11.14 25.09
CA LYS A 128 7.61 -11.63 26.47
C LYS A 128 7.07 -10.69 27.54
N ALA A 129 6.86 -9.41 27.23
CA ALA A 129 6.39 -8.40 28.19
C ALA A 129 4.88 -8.16 28.11
N THR A 130 4.25 -8.37 26.95
CA THR A 130 2.80 -8.17 26.77
C THR A 130 2.16 -9.43 26.19
N GLY A 131 1.52 -10.23 27.05
CA GLY A 131 0.62 -11.31 26.62
C GLY A 131 -0.59 -10.77 25.84
N PRO A 132 -1.33 -11.63 25.13
CA PRO A 132 -2.39 -11.18 24.23
C PRO A 132 -3.50 -10.45 24.99
N CYS A 133 -3.73 -9.20 24.60
CA CYS A 133 -4.78 -8.35 25.16
C CYS A 133 -6.16 -8.95 24.80
N LYS A 134 -6.92 -9.37 25.82
CA LYS A 134 -8.16 -10.16 25.70
C LYS A 134 -9.30 -9.46 24.92
N SER A 135 -9.16 -8.17 24.61
CA SER A 135 -10.24 -7.33 24.06
C SER A 135 -10.43 -7.43 22.53
N MET A 136 -9.46 -7.94 21.78
CA MET A 136 -9.50 -7.91 20.30
C MET A 136 -10.09 -9.17 19.63
N ARG A 137 -10.26 -10.28 20.36
CA ARG A 137 -10.69 -11.56 19.75
C ARG A 137 -12.23 -11.77 19.74
N ALA A 138 -13.01 -10.89 20.38
CA ALA A 138 -14.45 -11.09 20.58
C ALA A 138 -15.36 -10.25 19.66
N LYS A 139 -14.86 -9.17 19.03
CA LYS A 139 -15.74 -8.21 18.31
C LYS A 139 -15.89 -8.47 16.81
N SER A 140 -14.99 -9.22 16.17
CA SER A 140 -15.03 -9.48 14.73
C SER A 140 -15.94 -10.66 14.32
N LYS A 141 -16.18 -11.64 15.20
CA LYS A 141 -17.02 -12.81 14.88
C LYS A 141 -18.53 -12.58 15.03
N VAL A 142 -18.96 -11.72 15.96
CA VAL A 142 -20.39 -11.56 16.30
C VAL A 142 -21.14 -10.71 15.27
N ARG A 143 -20.45 -9.76 14.61
CA ARG A 143 -21.10 -8.82 13.68
C ARG A 143 -21.38 -9.45 12.31
N TYR A 144 -20.51 -10.34 11.84
CA TYR A 144 -20.69 -11.10 10.59
C TYR A 144 -21.78 -12.19 10.70
N SER A 145 -21.99 -12.81 11.87
CA SER A 145 -23.05 -13.83 12.03
C SER A 145 -24.46 -13.21 12.05
N LEU A 146 -24.59 -11.96 12.51
CA LEU A 146 -25.88 -11.27 12.59
C LEU A 146 -26.32 -10.70 11.23
N TYR A 147 -25.40 -10.45 10.30
CA TYR A 147 -25.71 -9.97 8.95
C TYR A 147 -26.12 -11.10 7.98
N LEU A 148 -25.58 -12.30 8.14
CA LEU A 148 -25.92 -13.49 7.31
C LEU A 148 -27.29 -14.09 7.66
N LEU A 149 -27.84 -13.79 8.85
CA LEU A 149 -29.18 -14.20 9.29
C LEU A 149 -30.25 -13.12 8.99
N GLY A 150 -30.03 -12.29 7.95
CA GLY A 150 -30.97 -11.24 7.58
C GLY A 150 -32.40 -11.76 7.52
N ILE A 151 -33.29 -11.16 8.34
CA ILE A 151 -34.71 -10.84 8.12
C ILE A 151 -35.37 -10.59 9.50
N VAL A 152 -35.73 -9.32 9.71
CA VAL A 152 -36.75 -8.77 10.63
C VAL A 152 -36.44 -8.84 12.14
N TRP A 153 -35.93 -7.73 12.68
CA TRP A 153 -36.41 -7.26 13.98
C TRP A 153 -36.73 -5.76 13.90
N ASP A 154 -37.61 -5.44 12.96
CA ASP A 154 -38.32 -4.17 12.91
C ASP A 154 -39.47 -4.15 13.94
N LEU A 155 -39.30 -4.84 15.09
CA LEU A 155 -40.41 -5.15 15.99
C LEU A 155 -39.98 -5.43 17.44
N MET A 156 -39.15 -4.59 18.06
CA MET A 156 -39.38 -4.23 19.47
C MET A 156 -38.91 -2.81 19.73
N GLU A 157 -39.85 -1.91 19.52
CA GLU A 157 -39.98 -0.65 20.23
C GLU A 157 -39.74 -0.87 21.74
N LEU A 158 -38.86 -0.06 22.32
CA LEU A 158 -38.91 0.27 23.75
C LEU A 158 -39.18 1.77 23.85
N PRO A 159 -40.16 2.17 24.67
CA PRO A 159 -39.71 2.87 25.87
C PRO A 159 -40.47 2.53 27.17
N LYS A 160 -39.65 2.46 28.23
CA LYS A 160 -39.88 2.55 29.68
C LYS A 160 -40.66 1.45 30.38
#